data_AF-A0A354D5J2-F1
#
_entry.id   AF-A0A354D5J2-F1
#
_cell.length_a   1.000
_cell.length_b   1.000
_cell.length_c   1.000
_cell.angle_alpha   90.00
_cell.angle_beta   90.00
_cell.angle_gamma   90.00
#
_symmetry.space_group_name_H-M   'P 1'
#
loop_
_entity.id
_entity.type
_entity.pdbx_description
1 polymer ?
#
loop_
_entity_poly.entity_id
_entity_poly.type
_entity_poly.pdbx_seq_one_letter_code
_entity_poly.pdbx_strand_id
1 'polypeptide(L)'
;MVIDTPGMRELGMWDAKSGIDRTFSDIEELALQCRFRDCTHTVEPGCAVQKALKNGTLSKERMQSYQKLKTENDYMEHAKSYLEVAVKNMKQRNGCQRSWVQIPSN
;
A
#
# COMPACT_ATOMS: atom_id res chain seq x y z
N MET A 1 -36.23 11.66 5.08
CA MET A 1 -35.19 11.49 4.05
C MET A 1 -34.07 10.68 4.66
N VAL A 2 -33.83 9.52 4.05
CA VAL A 2 -32.88 8.48 4.45
C VAL A 2 -31.48 8.96 4.08
N ILE A 3 -30.58 9.02 5.06
CA ILE A 3 -29.15 9.14 4.79
C ILE A 3 -28.63 7.70 4.68
N ASP A 4 -28.48 7.30 3.42
CA ASP A 4 -27.87 6.06 2.97
C ASP A 4 -26.41 6.05 3.43
N THR A 5 -26.06 5.13 4.33
CA THR A 5 -24.65 4.75 4.56
C THR A 5 -24.49 3.27 4.28
N PRO A 6 -24.48 2.84 3.00
CA PRO A 6 -24.12 1.48 2.65
C PRO A 6 -22.59 1.40 2.64
N GLY A 7 -21.95 1.56 3.81
CA GLY A 7 -20.49 1.69 3.90
C GLY A 7 -19.77 0.54 4.61
N MET A 8 -20.49 -0.45 5.14
CA MET A 8 -19.89 -1.47 6.03
C MET A 8 -20.22 -2.90 5.63
N ARG A 9 -20.34 -3.18 4.33
CA ARG A 9 -20.52 -4.56 3.81
C ARG A 9 -19.32 -4.96 2.98
N GLU A 10 -18.29 -5.43 3.67
CA GLU A 10 -17.22 -6.37 3.25
C GLU A 10 -15.89 -6.03 3.94
N LEU A 11 -15.79 -6.41 5.21
CA LEU A 11 -14.49 -6.68 5.84
C LEU A 11 -13.96 -8.05 5.35
N GLY A 12 -13.92 -8.22 4.03
CA GLY A 12 -13.32 -9.38 3.39
C GLY A 12 -11.88 -9.07 3.07
N MET A 13 -10.97 -9.31 4.02
CA MET A 13 -9.52 -9.38 3.77
C MET A 13 -9.00 -8.31 2.79
N TRP A 14 -9.24 -7.03 3.08
CA TRP A 14 -8.56 -5.97 2.33
C TRP A 14 -7.08 -6.11 2.66
N ASP A 15 -6.27 -6.40 1.63
CA ASP A 15 -4.82 -6.35 1.71
C ASP A 15 -4.47 -5.07 2.48
N ALA A 16 -3.78 -5.21 3.62
CA ALA A 16 -3.64 -4.14 4.60
C ALA A 16 -3.15 -2.85 3.94
N LYS A 17 -2.34 -2.98 2.88
CA LYS A 17 -1.87 -1.89 2.03
C LYS A 17 -3.01 -1.17 1.30
N SER A 18 -3.85 -1.89 0.55
CA SER A 18 -4.98 -1.30 -0.18
C SER A 18 -6.03 -0.69 0.76
N GLY A 19 -6.18 -1.25 1.96
CA GLY A 19 -7.05 -0.71 3.00
C GLY A 19 -6.54 0.62 3.56
N ILE A 20 -5.23 0.72 3.85
CA ILE A 20 -4.59 1.95 4.32
C ILE A 20 -4.65 3.02 3.23
N ASP A 21 -4.25 2.70 2.01
CA ASP A 21 -4.24 3.62 0.86
C ASP A 21 -5.62 4.25 0.61
N ARG A 22 -6.68 3.44 0.65
CA ARG A 22 -8.06 3.93 0.53
C ARG A 22 -8.50 4.76 1.73
N THR A 23 -8.17 4.34 2.96
CA THR A 23 -8.63 5.00 4.20
C THR A 23 -7.97 6.36 4.43
N PHE A 24 -6.74 6.52 3.94
CA PHE A 24 -5.92 7.72 4.06
C PHE A 24 -5.62 8.37 2.71
N SER A 25 -6.48 8.11 1.72
CA SER A 25 -6.40 8.69 0.37
C SER A 25 -6.40 10.22 0.42
N ASP A 26 -7.10 10.82 1.40
CA ASP A 26 -7.07 12.26 1.67
C ASP A 26 -5.64 12.77 1.98
N ILE A 27 -4.85 11.99 2.72
CA ILE A 27 -3.47 12.34 3.09
C ILE A 27 -2.54 12.14 1.89
N GLU A 28 -2.73 11.08 1.11
CA GLU A 28 -1.97 10.82 -0.13
C GLU A 28 -2.19 11.94 -1.16
N GLU A 29 -3.43 12.38 -1.38
CA GLU A 29 -3.73 13.50 -2.29
C GLU A 29 -3.07 14.81 -1.83
N LEU A 30 -3.09 15.08 -0.52
CA LEU A 30 -2.37 16.21 0.06
C LEU A 30 -0.85 16.04 -0.07
N ALA A 31 -0.32 14.83 0.04
CA ALA A 31 1.09 14.55 -0.13
C ALA A 31 1.55 14.80 -1.58
N LEU A 32 0.71 14.49 -2.58
CA LEU A 32 0.96 14.82 -3.99
C LEU A 32 1.00 16.32 -4.27
N GLN A 33 0.34 17.13 -3.43
CA GLN A 33 0.36 18.58 -3.48
C GLN A 33 1.58 19.20 -2.75
N CYS A 34 2.42 18.38 -2.12
CA CYS A 34 3.65 18.88 -1.51
C CYS A 34 4.63 19.37 -2.57
N ARG A 35 5.42 20.39 -2.19
CA ARG A 35 6.48 20.93 -3.05
C ARG A 35 7.54 19.89 -3.40
N PHE A 36 7.81 18.96 -2.50
CA PHE A 36 8.83 17.93 -2.63
C PHE A 36 8.18 16.54 -2.62
N ARG A 37 8.74 15.61 -3.41
CA ARG A 37 8.29 14.22 -3.48
C ARG A 37 8.72 13.41 -2.26
N ASP A 38 9.91 13.69 -1.74
CA ASP A 38 10.47 13.06 -0.54
C ASP A 38 10.07 13.80 0.75
N CYS A 39 8.89 14.42 0.75
CA CYS A 39 8.42 15.18 1.90
C CYS A 39 8.11 14.23 3.06
N THR A 40 8.79 14.42 4.18
CA THR A 40 8.57 13.73 5.45
C THR A 40 7.31 14.21 6.17
N HIS A 41 6.68 15.27 5.68
CA HIS A 41 5.51 15.93 6.24
C HIS A 41 5.64 16.38 7.71
N THR A 42 6.87 16.53 8.22
CA THR A 42 7.14 16.93 9.60
C THR A 42 7.30 18.44 9.75
N VAL A 43 8.33 19.04 9.14
CA VAL A 43 8.69 20.46 9.33
C VAL A 43 8.98 21.22 8.02
N GLU A 44 8.83 20.59 6.87
CA GLU A 44 9.23 21.18 5.60
C GLU A 44 8.36 22.38 5.16
N PRO A 45 8.98 23.45 4.64
CA PRO A 45 8.24 24.61 4.14
C PRO A 45 7.53 24.27 2.83
N GLY A 46 6.21 24.47 2.79
CA GLY A 46 5.39 24.16 1.61
C GLY A 46 4.78 22.76 1.58
N CYS A 47 4.86 22.02 2.69
CA CYS A 47 4.12 20.77 2.85
C CYS A 47 2.61 21.04 2.92
N ALA A 48 1.84 20.48 1.98
CA ALA A 48 0.38 20.65 1.93
C ALA A 48 -0.32 19.90 3.08
N VAL A 49 0.23 18.76 3.51
CA VAL A 49 -0.25 18.03 4.71
C VAL A 49 -0.12 18.90 5.97
N GLN A 50 1.00 19.60 6.16
CA GLN A 50 1.18 20.52 7.29
C GLN A 50 0.23 21.72 7.21
N LYS A 51 -0.07 22.23 6.01
CA LYS A 51 -1.11 23.24 5.84
C LYS A 51 -2.48 22.71 6.24
N ALA A 52 -2.80 21.47 5.86
CA ALA A 52 -4.03 20.77 6.23
C ALA A 52 -4.12 20.53 7.77
N LEU A 53 -2.99 20.32 8.43
CA LEU A 53 -2.94 20.25 9.90
C LEU A 53 -3.18 21.63 10.54
N LYS A 54 -2.66 22.71 9.95
CA LYS A 54 -2.80 24.08 10.47
C LYS A 54 -4.19 24.66 10.25
N ASN A 55 -4.83 24.35 9.13
CA ASN A 55 -6.18 24.83 8.82
C ASN A 55 -7.28 23.94 9.44
N GLY A 56 -6.91 22.82 10.09
CA GLY A 56 -7.84 21.88 10.71
C GLY A 56 -8.56 20.94 9.74
N THR A 57 -8.21 20.94 8.45
CA THR A 57 -8.72 19.97 7.47
C THR A 57 -8.27 18.55 7.80
N LEU A 58 -7.07 18.40 8.37
CA LEU A 58 -6.52 17.13 8.83
C LEU A 58 -6.25 17.20 10.34
N SER A 59 -6.71 16.19 11.09
CA SER A 59 -6.40 16.06 12.51
C SER A 59 -5.00 15.49 12.72
N LYS A 60 -4.27 16.00 13.72
CA LYS A 60 -2.93 15.47 14.11
C LYS A 60 -2.97 13.96 14.41
N GLU A 61 -4.00 13.49 15.09
CA GLU A 61 -4.16 12.07 15.44
C GLU A 61 -4.29 11.18 14.19
N ARG A 62 -4.99 11.65 13.15
CA ARG A 62 -5.08 10.95 11.85
C ARG A 62 -3.71 10.86 11.20
N MET A 63 -2.96 11.97 11.16
CA MET A 63 -1.61 11.99 10.58
C MET A 63 -0.64 11.05 11.32
N GLN A 64 -0.71 11.02 12.66
CA GLN A 64 0.11 10.10 13.46
C GLN A 64 -0.24 8.64 13.18
N SER A 65 -1.53 8.32 13.07
CA SER A 65 -2.00 6.97 12.74
C SER A 65 -1.53 6.53 11.35
N TYR A 66 -1.64 7.41 10.35
CA TYR A 66 -1.15 7.17 9.00
C TYR A 66 0.36 6.93 8.98
N GLN A 67 1.16 7.76 9.68
CA GLN A 67 2.61 7.61 9.71
C GLN A 67 3.04 6.28 10.33
N LYS A 68 2.35 5.87 11.42
CA LYS A 68 2.57 4.57 12.05
C LYS A 68 2.24 3.43 11.09
N LEU A 69 1.09 3.46 10.44
CA LEU A 69 0.64 2.42 9.51
C LEU A 69 1.53 2.31 8.26
N LYS A 70 1.97 3.46 7.71
CA LYS A 70 2.87 3.50 6.55
C LYS A 70 4.21 2.85 6.85
N THR A 71 4.76 3.14 8.04
CA THR A 71 6.02 2.56 8.51
C THR A 71 5.90 1.03 8.60
N GLU A 72 4.85 0.52 9.25
CA GLU A 72 4.62 -0.92 9.36
C GLU A 72 4.44 -1.58 7.99
N ASN A 73 3.71 -0.93 7.07
CA ASN A 73 3.48 -1.46 5.74
C ASN A 73 4.76 -1.52 4.89
N ASP A 74 5.64 -0.53 4.98
CA ASP A 74 6.91 -0.50 4.24
C ASP A 74 7.81 -1.70 4.62
N TYR A 75 7.89 -2.00 5.93
CA TYR A 75 8.58 -3.20 6.42
C TYR A 75 7.97 -4.50 5.88
N MET A 76 6.65 -4.58 5.80
CA MET A 76 5.94 -5.76 5.30
C MET A 76 6.11 -5.94 3.78
N GLU A 77 6.11 -4.88 2.98
CA GLU A 77 6.31 -4.95 1.53
C GLU A 77 7.71 -5.46 1.18
N HIS A 78 8.74 -4.98 1.89
CA HIS A 78 10.11 -5.43 1.65
C HIS A 78 10.30 -6.93 1.97
N ALA A 79 9.62 -7.43 3.00
CA ALA A 79 9.61 -8.85 3.35
C ALA A 79 8.82 -9.71 2.34
N LYS A 80 7.66 -9.22 1.86
CA LYS A 80 6.85 -9.91 0.83
C LYS A 80 7.61 -10.05 -0.49
N SER A 81 8.30 -9.01 -0.93
CA SER A 81 9.12 -9.02 -2.17
C SER A 81 10.15 -10.15 -2.16
N TYR A 82 10.88 -10.33 -1.06
CA TYR A 82 11.85 -11.42 -0.91
C TYR A 82 11.20 -12.81 -1.00
N LEU A 83 10.03 -12.97 -0.34
CA LEU A 83 9.32 -14.25 -0.31
C LEU A 83 8.71 -14.59 -1.68
N GLU A 84 8.16 -13.60 -2.39
CA GLU A 84 7.61 -13.78 -3.74
C GLU A 84 8.67 -14.22 -4.74
N VAL A 85 9.88 -13.66 -4.68
CA VAL A 85 11.02 -14.09 -5.52
C VAL A 85 11.36 -15.56 -5.25
N ALA A 86 11.40 -15.98 -3.99
CA ALA A 86 11.67 -17.37 -3.63
C ALA A 86 10.57 -18.33 -4.15
N VAL A 87 9.30 -17.96 -4.01
CA VAL A 87 8.16 -18.75 -4.50
C VAL A 87 8.17 -18.85 -6.04
N LYS A 88 8.47 -17.77 -6.75
CA LYS A 88 8.63 -17.77 -8.22
C LYS A 88 9.72 -18.74 -8.67
N ASN A 89 10.88 -18.71 -8.01
CA ASN A 89 12.00 -19.59 -8.33
C ASN A 89 11.67 -21.08 -8.12
N MET A 90 10.86 -21.42 -7.11
CA MET A 90 10.40 -22.82 -6.92
C MET A 90 9.40 -23.27 -8.00
N LYS A 91 8.47 -22.39 -8.39
CA LYS A 91 7.52 -22.68 -9.49
C LYS A 91 8.24 -22.93 -10.81
N GLN A 92 9.29 -22.16 -11.10
CA GLN A 92 10.07 -22.28 -12.32
C GLN A 92 10.90 -23.58 -12.37
N ARG A 93 11.40 -24.04 -11.21
CA ARG A 93 12.08 -25.35 -11.09
C ARG A 93 11.13 -26.54 -11.28
N ASN A 94 9.89 -26.44 -10.82
CA ASN A 94 8.88 -27.49 -10.98
C ASN A 94 8.21 -27.50 -12.37
N GLY A 95 8.28 -26.40 -13.13
CA GLY A 95 7.79 -26.31 -14.51
C GLY A 95 8.70 -26.97 -15.55
N CYS A 96 9.98 -27.16 -15.24
CA CYS A 96 10.97 -27.75 -16.16
C CYS A 96 10.89 -29.30 -16.28
N GLN A 97 10.12 -29.99 -15.42
CA GLN A 97 10.04 -31.46 -15.41
C GLN A 97 9.04 -32.08 -16.41
N ARG A 98 8.35 -31.29 -17.27
CA ARG A 98 7.25 -31.82 -18.12
C ARG A 98 7.49 -31.81 -19.63
N SER A 99 8.73 -31.68 -20.09
CA SER A 99 9.05 -31.69 -21.54
C SER A 99 10.16 -32.68 -21.90
N TRP A 100 9.92 -33.99 -21.71
CA TRP A 100 10.73 -35.06 -22.30
C TRP A 100 9.87 -36.31 -22.59
N VAL A 101 8.90 -36.21 -23.50
CA VAL A 101 8.39 -37.37 -24.24
C VAL A 101 8.11 -36.92 -25.66
N GLN A 102 9.04 -37.18 -26.58
CA GLN A 102 8.80 -37.66 -27.95
C GLN A 102 10.17 -37.94 -28.59
N ILE A 103 10.66 -39.18 -28.44
CA ILE A 103 11.69 -39.73 -29.32
C ILE A 103 10.95 -40.67 -30.27
N PRO A 104 10.98 -40.48 -31.60
CA PRO A 104 10.30 -41.35 -32.53
C PRO A 104 11.03 -42.70 -32.61
N SER A 105 10.33 -43.77 -32.23
CA SER A 105 10.80 -45.14 -32.41
C SER A 105 10.76 -45.52 -33.89
N ASN A 106 11.92 -45.89 -34.44
CA ASN A 106 12.04 -46.67 -35.67
C ASN A 106 11.96 -48.17 -35.34
#